data_AF-A0A2D6PQR1-F1
#
_entry.id   AF-A0A2D6PQR1-F1
#
_cell.length_a   1.000
_cell.length_b   1.000
_cell.length_c   1.000
_cell.angle_alpha   90.00
_cell.angle_beta   90.00
_cell.angle_gamma   90.00
#
_symmetry.space_group_name_H-M   'P 1'
#
loop_
_entity.id
_entity.type
_entity.pdbx_description
1 polymer ?
#
loop_
_entity_poly.entity_id
_entity_poly.type
_entity_poly.pdbx_seq_one_letter_code
_entity_poly.pdbx_strand_id
1 'polypeptide(L)'
;MLSALPPGVFTEDGSPTLGAALLVVSACRARGLILDGDLLDAIAERVGVVHDVIRDITRFADALLASADSAAPTQVALCRGVTCTMHGAERLHPLLKSVMQRAGAAHEYKDVFCLSQCEYGPSIMVGKDIWVTRARKVVEDRREWRQGDSRPVPVSDTSAPDLD
;
A
#
# COMPACT_ATOMS: atom_id res chain seq x y z
N MET A 1 -11.49 6.55 17.93
CA MET A 1 -11.24 5.58 16.83
C MET A 1 -9.83 5.69 16.26
N LEU A 2 -9.32 6.90 15.99
CA LEU A 2 -7.96 7.12 15.44
C LEU A 2 -6.81 6.92 16.44
N SER A 3 -7.11 6.81 17.74
CA SER A 3 -6.12 6.62 18.82
C SER A 3 -5.35 5.29 18.75
N ALA A 4 -5.78 4.35 17.90
CA ALA A 4 -5.14 3.05 17.71
C ALA A 4 -4.35 2.94 16.39
N LEU A 5 -4.12 4.05 15.70
CA LEU A 5 -3.22 4.08 14.54
C LEU A 5 -1.76 3.98 15.01
N PRO A 6 -0.88 3.36 14.21
CA PRO A 6 0.54 3.37 14.54
C PRO A 6 1.05 4.83 14.63
N PRO A 7 2.05 5.08 15.48
CA PRO A 7 2.69 6.39 15.50
C PRO A 7 3.25 6.72 14.11
N GLY A 8 3.19 7.99 13.74
CA GLY A 8 3.72 8.48 12.46
C GLY A 8 2.78 8.40 11.26
N VAL A 9 1.47 8.16 11.48
CA VAL A 9 0.41 8.40 10.45
C VAL A 9 0.06 9.89 10.32
N PHE A 10 0.23 10.65 11.40
CA PHE A 10 0.10 12.10 11.43
C PHE A 10 1.39 12.70 11.99
N THR A 11 1.72 13.91 11.56
CA THR A 11 2.77 14.76 12.13
C THR A 11 2.32 15.34 13.49
N GLU A 12 3.24 16.02 14.19
CA GLU A 12 2.96 16.63 15.50
C GLU A 12 1.88 17.72 15.44
N ASP A 13 1.81 18.47 14.33
CA ASP A 13 0.75 19.47 14.07
C ASP A 13 -0.59 18.84 13.64
N GLY A 14 -0.67 17.51 13.60
CA GLY A 14 -1.87 16.77 13.25
C GLY A 14 -2.15 16.68 11.75
N SER A 15 -1.26 17.15 10.89
CA SER A 15 -1.37 16.98 9.43
C SER A 15 -1.07 15.53 9.00
N PRO A 16 -1.71 15.03 7.93
CA PRO A 16 -1.54 13.65 7.49
C PRO A 16 -0.16 13.45 6.85
N THR A 17 0.53 12.37 7.21
CA THR A 17 1.80 12.01 6.57
C THR A 17 1.57 11.38 5.21
N LEU A 18 2.64 11.16 4.46
CA LEU A 18 2.54 10.42 3.21
C LEU A 18 1.99 9.01 3.47
N GLY A 19 1.00 8.61 2.67
CA GLY A 19 0.32 7.33 2.82
C GLY A 19 -0.66 7.24 3.99
N ALA A 20 -0.89 8.33 4.73
CA ALA A 20 -1.82 8.33 5.86
C ALA A 20 -3.21 7.83 5.47
N ALA A 21 -3.74 8.28 4.33
CA ALA A 21 -5.05 7.83 3.84
C ALA A 21 -5.12 6.31 3.69
N LEU A 22 -4.13 5.69 3.03
CA LEU A 22 -4.04 4.23 2.91
C LEU A 22 -3.93 3.57 4.30
N LEU A 23 -3.03 4.04 5.16
CA LEU A 23 -2.83 3.47 6.50
C LEU A 23 -4.09 3.54 7.37
N VAL A 24 -4.82 4.66 7.34
CA VAL A 24 -6.07 4.84 8.10
C VAL A 24 -7.14 3.88 7.57
N VAL A 25 -7.37 3.87 6.26
CA VAL A 25 -8.38 3.01 5.64
C VAL A 25 -8.07 1.54 5.90
N SER A 26 -6.84 1.11 5.62
CA SER A 26 -6.37 -0.25 5.89
C SER A 26 -6.52 -0.64 7.37
N ALA A 27 -6.23 0.27 8.31
CA ALA A 27 -6.40 -0.01 9.73
C ALA A 27 -7.87 -0.06 10.18
N CYS A 28 -8.77 0.66 9.51
CA CYS A 28 -10.21 0.56 9.76
C CYS A 28 -10.76 -0.76 9.21
N ARG A 29 -10.41 -1.11 7.98
CA ARG A 29 -10.84 -2.37 7.34
C ARG A 29 -10.31 -3.60 8.06
N ALA A 30 -9.05 -3.56 8.51
CA ALA A 30 -8.44 -4.59 9.37
C ALA A 30 -9.20 -4.86 10.68
N ARG A 31 -10.05 -3.92 11.13
CA ARG A 31 -10.89 -4.06 12.33
C ARG A 31 -12.33 -4.48 12.00
N GLY A 32 -12.61 -4.83 10.75
CA GLY A 32 -13.95 -5.17 10.28
C GLY A 32 -14.89 -3.98 10.14
N LEU A 33 -14.38 -2.74 10.10
CA LEU A 33 -15.23 -1.57 9.92
C LEU A 33 -15.71 -1.49 8.46
N ILE A 34 -17.01 -1.23 8.31
CA ILE A 34 -17.60 -0.84 7.03
C ILE A 34 -17.36 0.67 6.89
N LEU A 35 -16.72 1.07 5.79
CA LEU A 35 -16.42 2.46 5.51
C LEU A 35 -17.42 2.97 4.46
N ASP A 36 -18.56 3.45 4.92
CA ASP A 36 -19.61 4.03 4.10
C ASP A 36 -20.08 5.39 4.66
N GLY A 37 -20.86 6.10 3.83
CA GLY A 37 -21.52 7.37 4.17
C GLY A 37 -20.64 8.33 4.96
N ASP A 38 -21.18 8.79 6.10
CA ASP A 38 -20.57 9.78 6.98
C ASP A 38 -19.18 9.38 7.50
N LEU A 39 -18.93 8.08 7.72
CA LEU A 39 -17.63 7.64 8.21
C LEU A 39 -16.55 7.76 7.13
N LEU A 40 -16.89 7.38 5.90
CA LEU A 40 -15.98 7.50 4.77
C LEU A 40 -15.63 8.97 4.50
N ASP A 41 -16.61 9.86 4.59
CA ASP A 41 -16.43 11.30 4.40
C ASP A 41 -15.61 11.93 5.53
N ALA A 42 -15.85 11.55 6.79
CA ALA A 42 -15.05 11.99 7.91
C ALA A 42 -13.58 11.55 7.81
N ILE A 43 -13.33 10.33 7.31
CA ILE A 43 -11.96 9.87 7.03
C ILE A 43 -11.34 10.71 5.90
N ALA A 44 -12.07 10.93 4.81
CA ALA A 44 -11.60 11.69 3.65
C ALA A 44 -11.19 13.12 4.03
N GLU A 45 -12.05 13.81 4.79
CA GLU A 45 -11.76 15.14 5.34
C GLU A 45 -10.51 15.10 6.23
N ARG A 46 -10.44 14.14 7.16
CA ARG A 46 -9.34 14.04 8.12
C ARG A 46 -7.98 13.82 7.46
N VAL A 47 -7.93 13.03 6.38
CA VAL A 47 -6.70 12.73 5.65
C VAL A 47 -6.47 13.65 4.45
N GLY A 48 -7.35 14.63 4.23
CA GLY A 48 -7.23 15.66 3.22
C GLY A 48 -7.32 15.14 1.78
N VAL A 49 -8.26 14.22 1.50
CA VAL A 49 -8.53 13.68 0.16
C VAL A 49 -10.01 13.87 -0.21
N VAL A 50 -10.30 13.86 -1.51
CA VAL A 50 -11.68 13.93 -2.02
C VAL A 50 -12.36 12.55 -1.97
N HIS A 51 -13.69 12.55 -2.04
CA HIS A 51 -14.52 11.35 -1.89
C HIS A 51 -14.15 10.22 -2.89
N ASP A 52 -13.94 10.54 -4.17
CA ASP A 52 -13.56 9.52 -5.16
C ASP A 52 -12.21 8.87 -4.85
N VAL A 53 -11.25 9.66 -4.37
CA VAL A 53 -9.92 9.16 -4.00
C VAL A 53 -10.00 8.22 -2.80
N ILE A 54 -10.81 8.53 -1.78
CA ILE A 54 -10.93 7.64 -0.62
C ILE A 54 -11.63 6.32 -0.99
N ARG A 55 -12.55 6.34 -1.96
CA ARG A 55 -13.16 5.12 -2.51
C ARG A 55 -12.13 4.24 -3.22
N ASP A 56 -11.23 4.83 -4.00
CA ASP A 56 -10.12 4.10 -4.64
C ASP A 56 -9.19 3.47 -3.61
N ILE A 57 -8.85 4.22 -2.57
CA ILE A 57 -8.03 3.73 -1.45
C ILE A 57 -8.74 2.57 -0.73
N THR A 58 -10.06 2.67 -0.54
CA THR A 58 -10.86 1.61 0.09
C THR A 58 -10.82 0.34 -0.74
N ARG A 59 -11.03 0.44 -2.06
CA ARG A 59 -10.94 -0.71 -2.98
C ARG A 59 -9.54 -1.35 -2.95
N PHE A 60 -8.49 -0.53 -2.94
CA PHE A 60 -7.12 -1.04 -2.86
C PHE A 60 -6.83 -1.70 -1.49
N ALA A 61 -7.33 -1.12 -0.40
CA ALA A 61 -7.19 -1.71 0.93
C ALA A 61 -7.97 -3.02 1.07
N ASP A 62 -9.10 -3.16 0.38
CA ASP A 62 -9.85 -4.42 0.29
C ASP A 62 -9.05 -5.48 -0.46
N ALA A 63 -8.46 -5.13 -1.60
CA ALA A 63 -7.56 -6.04 -2.34
C ALA A 63 -6.35 -6.45 -1.48
N LEU A 64 -5.80 -5.51 -0.71
CA LEU A 64 -4.72 -5.78 0.22
C LEU A 64 -5.16 -6.77 1.32
N LEU A 65 -6.40 -6.71 1.81
CA LEU A 65 -6.90 -7.56 2.90
C LEU A 65 -7.61 -8.84 2.46
N ALA A 66 -7.92 -8.99 1.17
CA ALA A 66 -8.66 -10.13 0.60
C ALA A 66 -7.98 -11.50 0.83
N SER A 67 -6.72 -11.51 1.29
CA SER A 67 -5.95 -12.71 1.59
C SER A 67 -6.44 -13.50 2.81
N ALA A 68 -7.24 -12.90 3.69
CA ALA A 68 -7.59 -13.52 4.98
C ALA A 68 -8.32 -14.87 4.84
N ASP A 69 -9.02 -15.08 3.72
CA ASP A 69 -9.81 -16.30 3.45
C ASP A 69 -9.17 -17.21 2.36
N SER A 70 -7.99 -16.85 1.83
CA SER A 70 -7.30 -17.64 0.81
C SER A 70 -6.28 -18.60 1.43
N ALA A 71 -6.14 -19.80 0.85
CA ALA A 71 -5.11 -20.75 1.25
C ALA A 71 -3.69 -20.27 0.90
N ALA A 72 -3.55 -19.30 -0.01
CA ALA A 72 -2.28 -18.71 -0.41
C ALA A 72 -2.15 -17.27 0.12
N PRO A 73 -0.98 -16.88 0.65
CA PRO A 73 -0.75 -15.51 1.12
C PRO A 73 -0.81 -14.52 -0.05
N THR A 74 -1.43 -13.36 0.15
CA THR A 74 -1.40 -12.30 -0.88
C THR A 74 0.00 -11.73 -0.97
N GLN A 75 0.55 -11.74 -2.19
CA GLN A 75 1.82 -11.08 -2.46
C GLN A 75 1.65 -9.56 -2.56
N VAL A 76 2.48 -8.85 -1.80
CA VAL A 76 2.49 -7.39 -1.76
C VAL A 76 3.88 -6.91 -2.14
N ALA A 77 3.99 -6.26 -3.29
CA ALA A 77 5.27 -5.72 -3.76
C ALA A 77 5.46 -4.27 -3.33
N LEU A 78 6.64 -3.97 -2.80
CA LEU A 78 6.99 -2.70 -2.17
C LEU A 78 8.17 -2.05 -2.90
N CYS A 79 7.94 -0.90 -3.54
CA CYS A 79 8.97 -0.26 -4.35
C CYS A 79 10.07 0.41 -3.51
N ARG A 80 11.30 -0.12 -3.58
CA ARG A 80 12.49 0.40 -2.91
C ARG A 80 13.46 1.13 -3.86
N GLY A 81 12.97 1.51 -5.03
CA GLY A 81 13.73 2.34 -5.97
C GLY A 81 14.10 3.67 -5.35
N VAL A 82 15.20 4.26 -5.85
CA VAL A 82 15.78 5.52 -5.33
C VAL A 82 14.72 6.59 -5.09
N THR A 83 13.84 6.83 -6.07
CA THR A 83 12.80 7.87 -5.95
C THR A 83 11.74 7.53 -4.91
N CYS A 84 11.33 6.26 -4.77
CA CYS A 84 10.41 5.84 -3.72
C CYS A 84 11.05 6.02 -2.33
N THR A 85 12.33 5.68 -2.18
CA THR A 85 13.10 5.91 -0.96
C THR A 85 13.20 7.40 -0.62
N MET A 86 13.55 8.26 -1.59
CA MET A 86 13.55 9.72 -1.43
C MET A 86 12.19 10.29 -1.02
N HIS A 87 11.10 9.63 -1.40
CA HIS A 87 9.75 9.99 -1.01
C HIS A 87 9.26 9.27 0.25
N GLY A 88 10.13 8.63 1.03
CA GLY A 88 9.79 8.10 2.34
C GLY A 88 9.22 6.69 2.34
N ALA A 89 9.51 5.87 1.32
CA ALA A 89 9.17 4.44 1.30
C ALA A 89 9.67 3.70 2.55
N GLU A 90 10.86 4.05 3.05
CA GLU A 90 11.47 3.45 4.25
C GLU A 90 10.65 3.66 5.51
N ARG A 91 9.85 4.74 5.57
CA ARG A 91 8.92 4.99 6.67
C ARG A 91 7.55 4.38 6.40
N LEU A 92 7.03 4.52 5.17
CA LEU A 92 5.69 4.05 4.82
C LEU A 92 5.57 2.53 4.85
N HIS A 93 6.52 1.81 4.25
CA HIS A 93 6.41 0.37 4.07
C HIS A 93 6.39 -0.42 5.40
N PRO A 94 7.25 -0.13 6.40
CA PRO A 94 7.15 -0.78 7.70
C PRO A 94 5.84 -0.48 8.43
N LEU A 95 5.30 0.74 8.30
CA LEU A 95 4.01 1.08 8.88
C LEU A 95 2.88 0.26 8.26
N LEU A 96 2.88 0.11 6.93
CA LEU A 96 1.90 -0.73 6.24
C LEU A 96 1.99 -2.18 6.71
N LYS A 97 3.21 -2.76 6.73
CA LYS A 97 3.47 -4.12 7.23
C LYS A 97 2.91 -4.29 8.65
N SER A 98 3.17 -3.32 9.54
CA SER A 98 2.66 -3.33 10.92
C SER A 98 1.13 -3.24 11.03
N VAL A 99 0.47 -2.46 10.16
CA VAL A 99 -1.00 -2.39 10.14
C VAL A 99 -1.59 -3.73 9.71
N MET A 100 -1.05 -4.34 8.67
CA MET A 100 -1.56 -5.61 8.14
C MET A 100 -1.24 -6.82 9.02
N GLN A 101 -0.05 -6.87 9.64
CA GLN A 101 0.26 -7.90 10.63
C GLN A 101 -0.72 -7.88 11.80
N ARG A 102 -1.12 -6.70 12.27
CA ARG A 102 -2.15 -6.57 13.32
C ARG A 102 -3.54 -6.95 12.84
N ALA A 103 -3.80 -6.93 11.53
CA ALA A 103 -5.04 -7.41 10.93
C ALA A 103 -5.12 -8.95 10.89
N GLY A 104 -4.03 -9.65 11.20
CA GLY A 104 -3.95 -11.11 11.04
C GLY A 104 -3.86 -11.56 9.58
N ALA A 105 -3.64 -10.62 8.65
CA ALA A 105 -3.59 -10.94 7.23
C ALA A 105 -2.24 -11.58 6.87
N ALA A 106 -2.31 -12.77 6.26
CA ALA A 106 -1.14 -13.47 5.76
C ALA A 106 -0.71 -12.82 4.43
N HIS A 107 0.38 -12.07 4.47
CA HIS A 107 0.99 -11.45 3.29
C HIS A 107 2.42 -11.91 3.12
N GLU A 108 2.79 -12.14 1.86
CA GLU A 108 4.18 -12.25 1.46
C GLU A 108 4.62 -10.89 0.91
N TYR A 109 5.49 -10.21 1.65
CA TYR A 109 6.01 -8.91 1.22
C TYR A 109 7.27 -9.09 0.40
N LYS A 110 7.24 -8.66 -0.86
CA LYS A 110 8.41 -8.64 -1.74
C LYS A 110 8.90 -7.22 -1.95
N ASP A 111 10.17 -6.98 -1.66
CA ASP A 111 10.80 -5.72 -2.04
C ASP A 111 11.11 -5.77 -3.54
N VAL A 112 10.75 -4.72 -4.28
CA VAL A 112 11.05 -4.59 -5.72
C VAL A 112 11.75 -3.27 -5.97
N PHE A 113 12.67 -3.20 -6.94
CA PHE A 113 13.43 -1.96 -7.16
C PHE A 113 12.65 -0.91 -7.95
N CYS A 114 11.71 -1.30 -8.80
CA CYS A 114 10.99 -0.32 -9.61
C CYS A 114 9.57 -0.79 -9.91
N LEU A 115 8.61 0.13 -9.75
CA LEU A 115 7.23 -0.02 -10.22
C LEU A 115 6.92 0.95 -11.39
N SER A 116 7.94 1.61 -11.95
CA SER A 116 7.84 2.62 -13.02
C SER A 116 6.91 3.81 -12.72
N GLN A 117 6.70 4.12 -11.44
CA GLN A 117 5.88 5.25 -10.97
C GLN A 117 6.73 6.32 -10.26
N CYS A 118 7.95 6.55 -10.74
CA CYS A 118 8.96 7.35 -10.02
C CYS A 118 8.47 8.76 -9.66
N GLU A 119 7.71 9.42 -10.54
CA GLU A 119 7.21 10.79 -10.34
C GLU A 119 6.38 10.97 -9.05
N TYR A 120 5.73 9.89 -8.60
CA TYR A 120 4.69 9.97 -7.56
C TYR A 120 4.80 8.88 -6.48
N GLY A 121 5.97 8.22 -6.38
CA GLY A 121 6.24 7.23 -5.34
C GLY A 121 6.11 7.79 -3.91
N PRO A 122 6.07 6.95 -2.86
CA PRO A 122 6.24 5.50 -2.87
C PRO A 122 5.09 4.74 -3.51
N SER A 123 5.40 3.57 -4.06
CA SER A 123 4.45 2.72 -4.77
C SER A 123 4.38 1.33 -4.14
N ILE A 124 3.15 0.83 -4.03
CA ILE A 124 2.81 -0.47 -3.46
C ILE A 124 1.95 -1.19 -4.49
N MET A 125 2.22 -2.48 -4.73
CA MET A 125 1.49 -3.27 -5.71
C MET A 125 0.85 -4.51 -5.07
N VAL A 126 -0.39 -4.79 -5.46
CA VAL A 126 -1.17 -5.96 -5.07
C VAL A 126 -1.84 -6.50 -6.33
N GLY A 127 -1.53 -7.74 -6.72
CA GLY A 127 -1.90 -8.24 -8.05
C GLY A 127 -1.38 -7.29 -9.13
N LYS A 128 -2.26 -6.88 -10.05
CA LYS A 128 -1.95 -5.91 -11.11
C LYS A 128 -2.14 -4.44 -10.71
N ASP A 129 -2.62 -4.16 -9.51
CA ASP A 129 -2.94 -2.80 -9.10
C ASP A 129 -1.77 -2.18 -8.33
N ILE A 130 -1.36 -0.98 -8.74
CA ILE A 130 -0.30 -0.20 -8.11
C ILE A 130 -0.92 1.04 -7.48
N TRP A 131 -0.86 1.11 -6.15
CA TRP A 131 -1.14 2.35 -5.43
C TRP A 131 0.05 3.31 -5.54
N VAL A 132 -0.22 4.53 -5.98
CA VAL A 132 0.78 5.58 -6.19
C VAL A 132 0.54 6.72 -5.20
N THR A 133 1.27 6.69 -4.08
CA THR A 133 0.89 7.41 -2.87
C THR A 133 0.78 8.92 -3.05
N ARG A 134 1.72 9.57 -3.74
CA ARG A 134 1.69 11.03 -3.95
C ARG A 134 0.70 11.47 -5.02
N ALA A 135 0.44 10.60 -6.02
CA ALA A 135 -0.59 10.85 -7.02
C ALA A 135 -2.01 10.54 -6.53
N ARG A 136 -2.13 9.83 -5.39
CA ARG A 136 -3.40 9.44 -4.77
C ARG A 136 -4.33 8.70 -5.74
N LYS A 137 -3.76 7.78 -6.51
CA LYS A 137 -4.48 6.98 -7.50
C LYS A 137 -3.96 5.56 -7.55
N VAL A 138 -4.83 4.65 -7.99
CA VAL A 138 -4.46 3.30 -8.41
C VAL A 138 -4.18 3.33 -9.91
N VAL A 139 -3.09 2.69 -10.34
CA VAL A 139 -2.79 2.45 -11.75
C VAL A 139 -2.58 0.96 -11.98
N GLU A 140 -2.90 0.49 -13.17
CA GLU A 140 -2.65 -0.90 -13.55
C GLU A 140 -1.18 -1.07 -13.96
N ASP A 141 -0.58 -2.18 -13.54
CA ASP A 141 0.72 -2.60 -14.02
C ASP A 141 0.60 -3.15 -15.45
N ARG A 142 1.23 -2.45 -16.40
CA ARG A 142 1.27 -2.82 -17.82
C ARG A 142 2.65 -3.23 -18.29
N ARG A 143 3.58 -3.46 -17.36
CA ARG A 143 4.95 -3.84 -17.70
C ARG A 143 5.01 -5.29 -18.11
N GLU A 144 5.88 -5.57 -19.07
CA GLU A 144 6.35 -6.92 -19.32
C GLU A 144 7.43 -7.23 -18.31
N TRP A 145 7.10 -8.09 -17.35
CA TRP A 145 8.07 -8.58 -16.37
C TRP A 145 9.01 -9.58 -17.03
N ARG A 146 10.28 -9.56 -16.60
CA ARG A 146 11.24 -10.58 -17.04
C ARG A 146 10.86 -11.94 -16.48
N GLN A 147 10.94 -12.96 -17.33
CA GLN A 147 10.72 -14.36 -16.96
C GLN A 147 11.85 -14.85 -16.04
N GLY A 148 11.50 -15.71 -15.07
CA GLY A 148 12.41 -16.16 -14.00
C GLY A 148 13.60 -17.02 -14.45
N ASP A 149 13.59 -17.54 -15.68
CA ASP A 149 14.64 -18.39 -16.27
C ASP A 149 15.75 -17.60 -17.01
N SER A 150 15.66 -16.28 -17.03
CA SER A 150 16.62 -15.38 -17.69
C SER A 150 17.88 -15.15 -16.81
N ARG A 151 18.97 -15.91 -17.03
CA ARG A 151 20.26 -15.85 -16.29
C ARG A 151 21.03 -14.50 -16.48
N PRO A 152 22.09 -14.15 -15.68
CA PRO A 152 22.37 -14.46 -14.26
C PRO A 152 22.26 -13.19 -13.34
N VAL A 153 21.93 -13.37 -12.05
CA VAL A 153 21.62 -12.29 -11.08
C VAL A 153 22.44 -12.38 -9.78
N PRO A 154 23.17 -11.33 -9.40
CA PRO A 154 23.25 -10.88 -7.99
C PRO A 154 23.31 -9.33 -7.88
N VAL A 155 22.96 -8.62 -6.80
CA VAL A 155 22.89 -8.91 -5.36
C VAL A 155 21.52 -8.41 -4.87
N SER A 156 20.76 -9.19 -4.07
CA SER A 156 19.40 -8.86 -3.52
C SER A 156 18.19 -8.91 -4.48
N ASP A 157 18.17 -9.89 -5.38
CA ASP A 157 17.16 -10.21 -6.41
C ASP A 157 15.70 -9.65 -6.25
N THR A 158 15.18 -9.04 -7.33
CA THR A 158 13.88 -8.33 -7.44
C THR A 158 13.06 -8.79 -8.65
N SER A 159 13.18 -10.07 -8.97
CA SER A 159 12.31 -10.77 -9.93
C SER A 159 10.84 -10.46 -9.66
N ALA A 160 9.98 -10.60 -10.68
CA ALA A 160 8.55 -10.33 -10.53
C ALA A 160 7.98 -11.01 -9.28
N PRO A 161 7.11 -10.36 -8.48
CA PRO A 161 6.29 -11.12 -7.55
C PRO A 161 5.53 -12.19 -8.35
N ASP A 162 5.43 -13.40 -7.81
CA ASP A 162 4.56 -14.44 -8.38
C ASP A 162 3.12 -14.00 -8.08
N LEU A 163 2.53 -13.26 -9.02
CA LEU A 163 1.19 -12.65 -8.87
C LEU A 163 0.06 -13.56 -9.36
N ASP A 164 0.34 -14.86 -9.53
CA ASP A 164 -0.64 -15.87 -9.99
C ASP A 164 -1.78 -16.09 -8.98
#